data_AF-A0A7Y6YGZ8-F1
#
_entry.id   AF-A0A7Y6YGZ8-F1
#
_cell.length_a   1.000
_cell.length_b   1.000
_cell.length_c   1.000
_cell.angle_alpha   90.00
_cell.angle_beta   90.00
_cell.angle_gamma   90.00
#
_symmetry.space_group_name_H-M   'P 1'
#
loop_
_entity.id
_entity.type
_entity.pdbx_description
1 polymer ?
#
loop_
_entity_poly.entity_id
_entity_poly.type
_entity_poly.pdbx_seq_one_letter_code
_entity_poly.pdbx_strand_id
1 'polypeptide(L)'
;MTHVELLEKIFIGYKKTYTDPREFWDVLKELANGTGNASLVVVDSIANLQAYGAASDENVNTLILGTMDSDGGIFYYSTDALVPDGVNIISATGRGSGYWVRAVLSGSGNLYTENPVTEPGFQFIQDQDDNYTGLGLAQVGLAAYGPIVTGEPGGGVFDPTFTTAALFAMGMLTDVQGSGAVGIGSIVKSQGQSSVAIGTGTQALENHDVAFGQNAIASGQNSVAFQGANAEAIYSFSHGNSALGRWAGAFTYGYAQNNNDRITNKPYVGRTLLNYLTNDATPVDLSDGSTAQSPFVLRDNSFWEFVVEVSAIEVGTLTTAARWSFKGVISRGAGVATVAIVGVPIKTVHFNGLATADIEVIADTTRGSLAVRATGEAATSIRWIGEIVLAECLIA
;
A
#
# COMPACT_ATOMS: atom_id res chain seq x y z
N MET A 1 -4.06 -1.91 49.91
CA MET A 1 -5.37 -1.45 49.46
C MET A 1 -5.41 -1.71 47.98
N THR A 2 -6.29 -2.59 47.52
CA THR A 2 -6.39 -2.88 46.07
C THR A 2 -6.97 -1.67 45.34
N HIS A 3 -6.76 -1.57 44.03
CA HIS A 3 -7.33 -0.49 43.21
C HIS A 3 -8.86 -0.40 43.35
N VAL A 4 -9.50 -1.56 43.53
CA VAL A 4 -10.94 -1.70 43.80
C VAL A 4 -11.31 -1.16 45.18
N GLU A 5 -10.54 -1.46 46.23
CA GLU A 5 -10.77 -0.93 47.58
C GLU A 5 -10.53 0.59 47.69
N LEU A 6 -9.61 1.13 46.89
CA LEU A 6 -9.34 2.57 46.79
C LEU A 6 -10.51 3.30 46.10
N LEU A 7 -11.02 2.72 45.01
CA LEU A 7 -12.21 3.23 44.32
C LEU A 7 -13.46 3.12 45.20
N GLU A 8 -13.69 1.98 45.86
CA GLU A 8 -14.83 1.82 46.78
C GLU A 8 -14.79 2.83 47.92
N LYS A 9 -13.62 3.11 48.52
CA LYS A 9 -13.50 4.11 49.58
C LYS A 9 -13.70 5.55 49.10
N ILE A 10 -13.34 5.88 47.86
CA ILE A 10 -13.63 7.18 47.25
C ILE A 10 -15.14 7.33 46.95
N PHE A 11 -15.84 6.24 46.63
CA PHE A 11 -17.24 6.26 46.19
C PHE A 11 -18.30 5.88 47.26
N ILE A 12 -17.91 5.43 48.46
CA ILE A 12 -18.85 4.99 49.52
C ILE A 12 -19.81 6.10 50.02
N GLY A 13 -19.53 7.39 49.74
CA GLY A 13 -20.42 8.50 50.08
C GLY A 13 -21.55 8.80 49.08
N TYR A 14 -21.46 8.34 47.82
CA TYR A 14 -22.38 8.76 46.76
C TYR A 14 -22.98 7.56 46.01
N LYS A 15 -24.14 7.08 46.48
CA LYS A 15 -24.96 6.12 45.73
C LYS A 15 -25.61 6.81 44.53
N LYS A 16 -24.92 6.90 43.40
CA LYS A 16 -25.54 7.13 42.09
C LYS A 16 -24.79 6.35 41.02
N THR A 17 -25.54 5.59 40.23
CA THR A 17 -25.03 4.88 39.06
C THR A 17 -24.84 5.90 37.94
N TYR A 18 -23.61 6.07 37.46
CA TYR A 18 -23.27 7.06 36.43
C TYR A 18 -23.00 6.36 35.10
N THR A 19 -23.48 6.96 34.01
CA THR A 19 -23.47 6.39 32.64
C THR A 19 -22.54 7.13 31.68
N ASP A 20 -21.90 8.24 32.09
CA ASP A 20 -20.94 8.99 31.27
C ASP A 20 -19.60 9.23 32.02
N PRO A 21 -18.44 8.87 31.44
CA PRO A 21 -17.12 9.11 32.04
C PRO A 21 -16.77 10.60 32.25
N ARG A 22 -17.50 11.55 31.65
CA ARG A 22 -17.31 12.99 31.88
C ARG A 22 -17.76 13.47 33.27
N GLU A 23 -18.46 12.64 34.03
CA GLU A 23 -18.97 12.97 35.38
C GLU A 23 -17.91 12.83 36.50
N PHE A 24 -16.75 12.21 36.22
CA PHE A 24 -15.66 12.02 37.19
C PHE A 24 -15.04 13.35 37.67
N TRP A 25 -14.80 14.28 36.73
CA TRP A 25 -14.15 15.56 37.04
C TRP A 25 -15.09 16.55 37.73
N ASP A 26 -16.41 16.43 37.53
CA ASP A 26 -17.39 17.29 38.18
C ASP A 26 -17.62 16.89 39.64
N VAL A 27 -17.58 15.59 39.94
CA VAL A 27 -17.62 15.06 41.32
C VAL A 27 -16.37 15.48 42.11
N LEU A 28 -15.19 15.44 41.48
CA LEU A 28 -13.93 15.91 42.07
C LEU A 28 -13.97 17.41 42.39
N LYS A 29 -14.59 18.23 41.53
CA LYS A 29 -14.78 19.67 41.76
C LYS A 29 -15.82 19.96 42.86
N GLU A 30 -16.87 19.15 42.96
CA GLU A 30 -17.90 19.28 44.01
C GLU A 30 -17.33 18.92 45.40
N LEU A 31 -16.51 17.86 45.48
CA LEU A 31 -15.74 17.50 46.67
C LEU A 31 -14.68 18.56 47.04
N ALA A 32 -14.02 19.17 46.04
CA ALA A 32 -13.06 20.26 46.23
C ALA A 32 -13.71 21.57 46.75
N ASN A 33 -15.01 21.78 46.50
CA ASN A 33 -15.76 22.95 46.96
C ASN A 33 -16.38 22.79 48.38
N GLY A 34 -16.08 21.69 49.09
CA GLY A 34 -16.25 21.60 50.54
C GLY A 34 -17.67 21.39 51.06
N THR A 35 -18.61 20.86 50.26
CA THR A 35 -20.00 20.63 50.71
C THR A 35 -20.27 19.23 51.27
N GLY A 36 -19.26 18.36 51.44
CA GLY A 36 -19.40 16.99 51.95
C GLY A 36 -18.34 16.56 52.99
N ASN A 37 -18.70 15.56 53.82
CA ASN A 37 -17.95 15.06 55.00
C ASN A 37 -16.65 14.27 54.73
N ALA A 38 -15.98 14.47 53.61
CA ALA A 38 -14.64 13.94 53.34
C ALA A 38 -13.77 15.07 52.76
N SER A 39 -12.84 15.63 53.55
CA SER A 39 -12.03 16.76 53.09
C SER A 39 -10.95 16.26 52.13
N LEU A 40 -11.16 16.45 50.83
CA LEU A 40 -10.09 16.39 49.84
C LEU A 40 -9.19 17.61 50.06
N VAL A 41 -7.90 17.39 50.27
CA VAL A 41 -6.96 18.49 50.44
C VAL A 41 -6.63 19.06 49.07
N VAL A 42 -6.93 20.35 48.90
CA VAL A 42 -6.60 21.13 47.71
C VAL A 42 -5.49 22.12 48.06
N VAL A 43 -4.49 22.22 47.21
CA VAL A 43 -3.44 23.23 47.33
C VAL A 43 -3.30 24.03 46.06
N ASP A 44 -3.13 25.33 46.24
CA ASP A 44 -3.18 26.37 45.21
C ASP A 44 -1.80 26.92 44.84
N SER A 45 -0.73 26.50 45.55
CA SER A 45 0.64 26.86 45.20
C SER A 45 1.64 25.75 45.52
N ILE A 46 2.71 25.67 44.74
CA ILE A 46 3.82 24.71 44.94
C ILE A 46 4.36 24.83 46.36
N ALA A 47 4.50 26.04 46.89
CA ALA A 47 4.96 26.28 48.25
C ALA A 47 4.05 25.62 49.31
N ASN A 48 2.73 25.69 49.13
CA ASN A 48 1.78 25.07 50.04
C ASN A 48 1.82 23.53 49.93
N LEU A 49 2.02 22.97 48.74
CA LEU A 49 2.23 21.52 48.58
C LEU A 49 3.54 21.07 49.24
N GLN A 50 4.64 21.81 49.04
CA GLN A 50 5.94 21.51 49.69
C GLN A 50 5.80 21.51 51.22
N ALA A 51 5.10 22.49 51.77
CA ALA A 51 4.88 22.63 53.21
C ALA A 51 3.80 21.70 53.78
N TYR A 52 3.08 20.94 52.94
CA TYR A 52 1.95 20.14 53.38
C TYR A 52 2.38 18.94 54.24
N GLY A 53 1.69 18.80 55.38
CA GLY A 53 1.93 17.81 56.42
C GLY A 53 2.81 18.36 57.54
N ALA A 54 2.22 18.71 58.68
CA ALA A 54 2.98 19.00 59.90
C ALA A 54 3.40 17.68 60.57
N ALA A 55 4.51 17.71 61.32
CA ALA A 55 5.28 16.57 61.85
C ALA A 55 4.55 15.54 62.75
N SER A 56 3.22 15.58 62.85
CA SER A 56 2.41 14.64 63.65
C SER A 56 1.26 13.98 62.87
N ASP A 57 1.20 14.14 61.55
CA ASP A 57 0.08 13.62 60.74
C ASP A 57 0.45 12.27 60.06
N GLU A 58 0.06 11.15 60.69
CA GLU A 58 0.41 9.76 60.31
C GLU A 58 -0.23 9.26 58.99
N ASN A 59 -0.93 10.10 58.23
CA ASN A 59 -1.59 9.65 57.01
C ASN A 59 -0.64 9.63 55.81
N VAL A 60 0.10 8.52 55.65
CA VAL A 60 1.01 8.26 54.51
C VAL A 60 0.28 8.21 53.14
N ASN A 61 -1.07 8.18 53.16
CA ASN A 61 -1.92 7.98 51.99
C ASN A 61 -2.72 9.24 51.58
N THR A 62 -2.20 10.45 51.81
CA THR A 62 -2.91 11.67 51.39
C THR A 62 -2.74 11.91 49.90
N LEU A 63 -3.86 11.82 49.18
CA LEU A 63 -3.98 12.26 47.80
C LEU A 63 -4.35 13.75 47.80
N ILE A 64 -3.57 14.57 47.10
CA ILE A 64 -3.73 16.02 47.11
C ILE A 64 -4.10 16.51 45.72
N LEU A 65 -5.10 17.39 45.63
CA LEU A 65 -5.41 18.08 44.38
C LEU A 65 -4.64 19.40 44.33
N GLY A 66 -3.65 19.50 43.44
CA GLY A 66 -2.93 20.73 43.16
C GLY A 66 -3.59 21.52 42.03
N THR A 67 -3.87 22.80 42.25
CA THR A 67 -4.33 23.75 41.21
C THR A 67 -3.27 24.83 40.94
N MET A 68 -2.00 24.47 41.14
CA MET A 68 -0.88 25.40 41.33
C MET A 68 -0.33 25.93 40.00
N ASP A 69 -0.72 25.32 38.88
CA ASP A 69 -0.39 25.71 37.51
C ASP A 69 -1.62 25.56 36.59
N SER A 70 -1.48 25.93 35.31
CA SER A 70 -2.58 25.86 34.33
C SER A 70 -3.15 24.46 34.15
N ASP A 71 -2.37 23.45 34.49
CA ASP A 71 -2.68 22.05 34.18
C ASP A 71 -3.26 21.34 35.40
N GLY A 72 -2.94 21.80 36.62
CA GLY A 72 -3.32 21.17 37.88
C GLY A 72 -2.94 19.69 37.95
N GLY A 73 -3.37 19.01 39.01
CA GLY A 73 -3.21 17.56 39.07
C GLY A 73 -3.40 16.93 40.42
N ILE A 74 -3.37 15.61 40.43
CA ILE A 74 -3.45 14.80 41.63
C ILE A 74 -2.04 14.38 42.02
N PHE A 75 -1.65 14.64 43.27
CA PHE A 75 -0.34 14.34 43.83
C PHE A 75 -0.43 13.32 44.95
N TYR A 76 0.54 12.42 45.01
CA TYR A 76 0.75 11.51 46.13
C TYR A 76 2.16 11.68 46.70
N TYR A 77 2.35 11.23 47.94
CA TYR A 77 3.64 11.31 48.61
C TYR A 77 4.46 10.02 48.37
N SER A 78 5.72 10.16 47.98
CA SER A 78 6.70 9.07 47.91
C SER A 78 7.96 9.39 48.71
N THR A 79 8.56 8.36 49.32
CA THR A 79 9.86 8.43 49.98
C THR A 79 11.00 7.92 49.09
N ASP A 80 10.69 7.51 47.85
CA ASP A 80 11.70 7.02 46.92
C ASP A 80 12.66 8.15 46.54
N ALA A 81 13.91 7.79 46.25
CA ALA A 81 14.92 8.75 45.81
C ALA A 81 14.58 9.25 44.38
N LEU A 82 13.96 10.43 44.29
CA LEU A 82 13.54 11.06 43.04
C LEU A 82 14.26 12.41 42.83
N VAL A 83 14.31 12.88 41.59
CA VAL A 83 14.89 14.18 41.23
C VAL A 83 13.77 15.21 41.08
N PRO A 84 13.71 16.28 41.90
CA PRO A 84 12.70 17.33 41.74
C PRO A 84 12.83 18.05 40.41
N ASP A 85 11.73 18.20 39.68
CA ASP A 85 11.63 18.98 38.44
C ASP A 85 10.86 20.31 38.64
N GLY A 86 10.24 20.50 39.82
CA GLY A 86 9.46 21.68 40.16
C GLY A 86 8.05 21.70 39.55
N VAL A 87 7.65 20.66 38.81
CA VAL A 87 6.36 20.58 38.11
C VAL A 87 5.64 19.26 38.47
N ASN A 88 6.24 18.10 38.18
CA ASN A 88 5.65 16.79 38.46
C ASN A 88 6.21 16.15 39.74
N ILE A 89 7.44 16.48 40.11
CA ILE A 89 8.13 15.99 41.31
C ILE A 89 8.56 17.19 42.14
N ILE A 90 7.95 17.33 43.31
CA ILE A 90 8.09 18.49 44.18
C ILE A 90 8.60 18.02 45.55
N SER A 91 9.72 18.57 46.03
CA SER A 91 10.30 18.20 47.33
C SER A 91 9.35 18.52 48.49
N ALA A 92 9.04 17.54 49.34
CA ALA A 92 8.11 17.71 50.45
C ALA A 92 8.81 18.19 51.72
N THR A 93 8.96 19.50 51.89
CA THR A 93 9.68 20.10 53.03
C THR A 93 8.91 20.01 54.37
N GLY A 94 7.58 19.94 54.34
CA GLY A 94 6.74 19.81 55.54
C GLY A 94 6.83 18.43 56.22
N ARG A 95 6.96 17.35 55.44
CA ARG A 95 6.98 15.95 55.90
C ARG A 95 8.37 15.33 56.10
N GLY A 96 9.47 16.05 55.82
CA GLY A 96 10.83 15.52 55.92
C GLY A 96 11.47 15.19 54.57
N SER A 97 12.14 14.04 54.42
CA SER A 97 12.89 13.67 53.21
C SER A 97 12.07 12.83 52.22
N GLY A 98 11.12 13.45 51.51
CA GLY A 98 10.33 12.80 50.46
C GLY A 98 9.86 13.76 49.37
N TYR A 99 9.02 13.27 48.47
CA TYR A 99 8.58 13.96 47.26
C TYR A 99 7.08 13.84 47.06
N TRP A 100 6.45 14.93 46.63
CA TRP A 100 5.12 14.91 46.04
C TRP A 100 5.24 14.63 44.55
N VAL A 101 4.57 13.58 44.09
CA VAL A 101 4.62 13.11 42.71
C VAL A 101 3.23 13.29 42.09
N ARG A 102 3.16 13.99 40.97
CA ARG A 102 1.94 14.19 40.19
C ARG A 102 1.59 12.88 39.47
N ALA A 103 0.53 12.22 39.90
CA ALA A 103 0.02 10.99 39.28
C ALA A 103 -0.89 11.28 38.08
N VAL A 104 -1.63 12.39 38.10
CA VAL A 104 -2.62 12.74 37.07
C VAL A 104 -2.58 14.23 36.82
N LEU A 105 -2.46 14.64 35.56
CA LEU A 105 -2.64 16.03 35.11
C LEU A 105 -4.12 16.29 34.83
N SER A 106 -4.65 17.47 35.19
CA SER A 106 -6.04 17.78 34.82
C SER A 106 -6.12 18.00 33.29
N GLY A 107 -7.13 17.40 32.64
CA GLY A 107 -7.36 17.55 31.20
C GLY A 107 -6.60 16.59 30.28
N SER A 108 -5.68 15.76 30.78
CA SER A 108 -5.12 14.63 30.03
C SER A 108 -5.79 13.36 30.52
N GLY A 109 -6.63 12.74 29.69
CA GLY A 109 -7.27 11.45 29.96
C GLY A 109 -6.31 10.25 30.02
N ASN A 110 -5.05 10.46 30.43
CA ASN A 110 -4.00 9.46 30.43
C ASN A 110 -3.54 9.18 31.86
N LEU A 111 -3.79 7.95 32.30
CA LEU A 111 -3.06 7.32 33.39
C LEU A 111 -1.61 7.15 32.89
N TYR A 112 -0.67 7.93 33.39
CA TYR A 112 0.71 7.88 32.91
C TYR A 112 1.40 6.56 33.32
N THR A 113 2.06 5.93 32.34
CA THR A 113 3.04 4.87 32.54
C THR A 113 4.35 5.44 33.11
N GLU A 114 5.16 4.54 33.67
CA GLU A 114 6.27 4.76 34.63
C GLU A 114 7.49 5.57 34.13
N ASN A 115 7.45 6.24 32.98
CA ASN A 115 8.59 7.02 32.47
C ASN A 115 8.20 8.40 31.91
N PRO A 116 8.85 9.50 32.35
CA PRO A 116 8.57 10.83 31.84
C PRO A 116 9.12 11.02 30.42
N VAL A 117 8.26 11.53 29.52
CA VAL A 117 8.62 11.91 28.14
C VAL A 117 9.32 13.27 28.16
N THR A 118 10.61 13.32 27.85
CA THR A 118 11.43 14.56 27.96
C THR A 118 11.87 15.20 26.64
N GLU A 119 11.38 14.80 25.46
CA GLU A 119 11.79 15.46 24.20
C GLU A 119 10.64 15.52 23.17
N PRO A 120 10.51 16.61 22.39
CA PRO A 120 9.57 16.69 21.27
C PRO A 120 10.16 15.92 20.07
N GLY A 121 10.11 14.61 20.14
CA GLY A 121 10.45 13.69 19.06
C GLY A 121 9.42 12.58 19.01
N PHE A 122 9.09 12.12 17.80
CA PHE A 122 8.18 11.00 17.55
C PHE A 122 8.44 9.84 18.53
N GLN A 123 7.46 9.49 19.35
CA GLN A 123 7.48 8.26 20.15
C GLN A 123 6.28 7.39 19.83
N PHE A 124 6.56 6.13 19.49
CA PHE A 124 5.58 5.08 19.33
C PHE A 124 5.03 4.71 20.71
N ILE A 125 3.70 4.62 20.83
CA ILE A 125 3.07 4.00 21.99
C ILE A 125 3.20 2.49 21.80
N GLN A 126 4.05 1.85 22.59
CA GLN A 126 4.10 0.40 22.71
C GLN A 126 3.27 0.03 23.93
N ASP A 127 2.12 -0.61 23.71
CA ASP A 127 1.48 -1.40 24.76
C ASP A 127 2.22 -2.73 24.85
N GLN A 128 2.72 -3.08 26.04
CA GLN A 128 3.45 -4.32 26.26
C GLN A 128 2.52 -5.52 26.49
N ASP A 129 1.20 -5.29 26.66
CA ASP A 129 0.26 -6.35 27.01
C ASP A 129 -0.57 -6.87 25.83
N ASP A 130 -0.68 -6.12 24.72
CA ASP A 130 -1.42 -6.54 23.53
C ASP A 130 -0.51 -6.62 22.29
N ASN A 131 -0.32 -7.83 21.75
CA ASN A 131 0.43 -8.13 20.52
C ASN A 131 -0.21 -7.55 19.22
N TYR A 132 -0.90 -6.42 19.30
CA TYR A 132 -1.49 -5.72 18.16
C TYR A 132 -1.33 -4.20 18.31
N THR A 133 -0.30 -3.62 17.70
CA THR A 133 -0.22 -2.16 17.56
C THR A 133 -1.04 -1.69 16.35
N GLY A 134 -2.30 -1.30 16.60
CA GLY A 134 -3.11 -0.50 15.69
C GLY A 134 -2.75 0.99 15.80
N LEU A 135 -2.69 1.68 14.66
CA LEU A 135 -2.32 3.09 14.50
C LEU A 135 -3.24 4.05 15.26
N GLY A 136 -2.68 4.85 16.17
CA GLY A 136 -3.30 6.06 16.72
C GLY A 136 -2.75 7.32 16.05
N LEU A 137 -3.54 7.95 15.19
CA LEU A 137 -3.22 9.26 14.59
C LEU A 137 -3.55 10.39 15.57
N ALA A 138 -2.54 11.19 15.92
CA ALA A 138 -2.73 12.59 16.32
C ALA A 138 -1.87 13.46 15.41
N GLN A 139 -2.38 13.80 14.22
CA GLN A 139 -1.74 14.76 13.34
C GLN A 139 -2.03 16.17 13.86
N VAL A 140 -1.17 16.68 14.75
CA VAL A 140 -1.15 18.11 15.08
C VAL A 140 -0.09 18.78 14.21
N GLY A 141 -0.58 19.50 13.21
CA GLY A 141 0.06 20.61 12.49
C GLY A 141 1.59 20.63 12.41
N LEU A 142 2.18 19.88 11.49
CA LEU A 142 3.48 20.21 10.89
C LEU A 142 3.55 19.62 9.48
N ALA A 143 4.01 20.44 8.53
CA ALA A 143 4.13 20.14 7.11
C ALA A 143 5.32 19.20 6.82
N ALA A 144 5.29 17.97 7.35
CA ALA A 144 6.26 16.92 7.09
C ALA A 144 5.54 15.65 6.59
N TYR A 145 5.63 15.40 5.28
CA TYR A 145 5.17 14.17 4.64
C TYR A 145 6.21 13.05 4.87
N GLY A 146 6.27 12.50 6.08
CA GLY A 146 7.12 11.36 6.44
C GLY A 146 6.41 10.01 6.32
N PRO A 147 7.14 8.88 6.19
CA PRO A 147 6.55 7.56 6.00
C PRO A 147 5.91 7.01 7.28
N ILE A 148 4.78 6.31 7.14
CA ILE A 148 4.25 5.41 8.19
C ILE A 148 4.84 4.03 7.90
N VAL A 149 5.70 3.55 8.80
CA VAL A 149 6.34 2.25 8.72
C VAL A 149 5.91 1.43 9.94
N THR A 150 5.29 0.27 9.71
CA THR A 150 4.97 -0.70 10.77
C THR A 150 5.63 -2.05 10.45
N GLY A 151 6.72 -2.36 11.16
CA GLY A 151 7.45 -3.62 11.06
C GLY A 151 7.23 -4.51 12.30
N GLU A 152 7.30 -5.82 12.13
CA GLU A 152 7.19 -6.83 13.21
C GLU A 152 8.48 -6.91 14.07
N PRO A 153 8.40 -7.32 15.35
CA PRO A 153 9.56 -7.56 16.19
C PRO A 153 10.24 -8.88 15.79
N GLY A 154 11.27 -8.81 14.93
CA GLY A 154 11.95 -10.02 14.47
C GLY A 154 13.13 -9.81 13.50
N GLY A 155 14.14 -9.04 13.91
CA GLY A 155 15.53 -9.22 13.43
C GLY A 155 15.85 -8.91 11.95
N GLY A 156 14.95 -8.31 11.18
CA GLY A 156 15.31 -7.69 9.91
C GLY A 156 16.05 -6.39 10.17
N VAL A 157 17.34 -6.30 9.77
CA VAL A 157 18.11 -5.05 9.81
C VAL A 157 17.38 -4.01 8.94
N PHE A 158 16.87 -2.96 9.57
CA PHE A 158 16.22 -1.84 8.89
C PHE A 158 17.29 -0.83 8.46
N ASP A 159 17.37 -0.50 7.16
CA ASP A 159 18.26 0.54 6.62
C ASP A 159 17.43 1.82 6.34
N PRO A 160 17.53 2.87 7.18
CA PRO A 160 16.73 4.07 7.05
C PRO A 160 17.34 5.12 6.10
N THR A 161 18.19 4.77 5.14
CA THR A 161 18.61 5.71 4.08
C THR A 161 17.49 6.03 3.09
N PHE A 162 16.34 6.52 3.59
CA PHE A 162 15.25 7.03 2.78
C PHE A 162 15.54 8.48 2.40
N THR A 163 16.10 8.67 1.21
CA THR A 163 16.29 10.01 0.66
C THR A 163 14.95 10.52 0.12
N THR A 164 14.17 11.18 0.98
CA THR A 164 13.14 12.18 0.63
C THR A 164 11.82 11.76 -0.05
N ALA A 165 11.27 10.57 0.21
CA ALA A 165 9.94 10.24 -0.31
C ALA A 165 8.94 9.77 0.75
N ALA A 166 7.70 10.26 0.64
CA ALA A 166 6.57 9.71 1.37
C ALA A 166 6.35 8.26 0.94
N LEU A 167 6.50 7.31 1.85
CA LEU A 167 6.37 5.86 1.60
C LEU A 167 5.41 5.28 2.65
N PHE A 168 4.70 4.21 2.31
CA PHE A 168 3.92 3.44 3.27
C PHE A 168 4.37 1.98 3.22
N ALA A 169 4.88 1.44 4.33
CA ALA A 169 5.34 0.05 4.40
C ALA A 169 4.76 -0.64 5.63
N MET A 170 4.07 -1.76 5.44
CA MET A 170 3.44 -2.53 6.52
C MET A 170 3.59 -4.04 6.29
N GLY A 171 4.12 -4.74 7.29
CA GLY A 171 4.20 -6.21 7.34
C GLY A 171 5.60 -6.79 7.14
N MET A 172 5.69 -8.13 7.22
CA MET A 172 6.96 -8.86 7.30
C MET A 172 7.77 -8.81 6.00
N LEU A 173 9.07 -8.52 6.08
CA LEU A 173 10.00 -8.52 4.93
C LEU A 173 9.50 -7.66 3.75
N THR A 174 8.92 -6.49 4.04
CA THR A 174 8.49 -5.52 3.03
C THR A 174 9.64 -4.59 2.65
N ASP A 175 9.87 -4.42 1.35
CA ASP A 175 10.94 -3.62 0.73
C ASP A 175 10.32 -2.55 -0.17
N VAL A 176 10.18 -1.34 0.35
CA VAL A 176 9.52 -0.20 -0.31
C VAL A 176 10.56 0.89 -0.52
N GLN A 177 10.96 1.13 -1.78
CA GLN A 177 12.05 2.05 -2.12
C GLN A 177 11.62 3.23 -3.00
N GLY A 178 10.58 3.04 -3.81
CA GLY A 178 10.22 4.02 -4.84
C GLY A 178 9.42 5.20 -4.30
N SER A 179 9.74 6.43 -4.68
CA SER A 179 9.10 7.61 -4.07
C SER A 179 7.58 7.62 -4.17
N GLY A 180 6.83 7.77 -3.06
CA GLY A 180 5.36 7.69 -3.09
C GLY A 180 4.80 6.27 -3.08
N ALA A 181 5.64 5.24 -2.89
CA ALA A 181 5.23 3.85 -2.99
C ALA A 181 4.53 3.32 -1.73
N VAL A 182 3.72 2.28 -1.93
CA VAL A 182 2.93 1.61 -0.90
C VAL A 182 3.22 0.11 -0.95
N GLY A 183 3.75 -0.45 0.13
CA GLY A 183 3.95 -1.88 0.31
C GLY A 183 3.18 -2.41 1.51
N ILE A 184 2.30 -3.40 1.32
CA ILE A 184 1.50 -4.00 2.42
C ILE A 184 1.48 -5.52 2.30
N GLY A 185 1.97 -6.22 3.32
CA GLY A 185 1.85 -7.68 3.45
C GLY A 185 3.17 -8.36 3.78
N SER A 186 3.44 -9.51 3.17
CA SER A 186 4.61 -10.35 3.49
C SER A 186 5.50 -10.54 2.26
N ILE A 187 6.80 -10.28 2.35
CA ILE A 187 7.75 -10.43 1.23
C ILE A 187 7.30 -9.56 0.04
N VAL A 188 7.01 -8.29 0.30
CA VAL A 188 6.52 -7.33 -0.69
C VAL A 188 7.68 -6.49 -1.22
N LYS A 189 7.69 -6.18 -2.51
CA LYS A 189 8.60 -5.20 -3.13
C LYS A 189 7.81 -4.11 -3.84
N SER A 190 8.00 -2.85 -3.46
CA SER A 190 7.45 -1.69 -4.17
C SER A 190 8.59 -0.72 -4.50
N GLN A 191 9.23 -0.93 -5.65
CA GLN A 191 10.52 -0.32 -6.00
C GLN A 191 10.37 0.92 -6.90
N GLY A 192 9.32 0.97 -7.73
CA GLY A 192 9.07 2.11 -8.61
C GLY A 192 8.44 3.32 -7.91
N GLN A 193 8.65 4.51 -8.45
CA GLN A 193 7.97 5.73 -8.00
C GLN A 193 6.44 5.56 -8.08
N SER A 194 5.73 5.95 -7.03
CA SER A 194 4.26 5.87 -6.91
C SER A 194 3.71 4.46 -7.20
N SER A 195 4.51 3.43 -6.91
CA SER A 195 4.12 2.04 -7.08
C SER A 195 3.28 1.55 -5.88
N VAL A 196 2.45 0.54 -6.10
CA VAL A 196 1.63 -0.09 -5.07
C VAL A 196 1.80 -1.60 -5.13
N ALA A 197 2.30 -2.21 -4.06
CA ALA A 197 2.42 -3.66 -3.93
C ALA A 197 1.69 -4.13 -2.65
N ILE A 198 0.65 -4.97 -2.79
CA ILE A 198 -0.18 -5.41 -1.66
C ILE A 198 -0.45 -6.92 -1.74
N GLY A 199 0.02 -7.69 -0.76
CA GLY A 199 -0.20 -9.13 -0.68
C GLY A 199 1.00 -9.91 -0.13
N THR A 200 1.09 -11.19 -0.46
CA THR A 200 2.25 -12.03 -0.13
C THR A 200 3.08 -12.27 -1.38
N GLY A 201 4.38 -11.94 -1.35
CA GLY A 201 5.27 -12.13 -2.49
C GLY A 201 5.02 -11.16 -3.66
N THR A 202 4.29 -10.06 -3.44
CA THR A 202 3.96 -9.09 -4.50
C THR A 202 5.13 -8.19 -4.83
N GLN A 203 5.25 -7.84 -6.11
CA GLN A 203 6.35 -7.03 -6.61
C GLN A 203 5.83 -6.00 -7.62
N ALA A 204 5.93 -4.71 -7.29
CA ALA A 204 5.72 -3.59 -8.21
C ALA A 204 7.09 -2.92 -8.45
N LEU A 205 7.70 -3.23 -9.59
CA LEU A 205 9.12 -2.99 -9.83
C LEU A 205 9.39 -1.67 -10.55
N GLU A 206 8.49 -1.24 -11.44
CA GLU A 206 8.62 -0.02 -12.23
C GLU A 206 7.68 1.11 -11.76
N ASN A 207 7.90 2.31 -12.29
CA ASN A 207 7.14 3.49 -11.90
C ASN A 207 5.64 3.35 -12.23
N HIS A 208 4.80 3.73 -11.26
CA HIS A 208 3.34 3.68 -11.30
C HIS A 208 2.75 2.27 -11.42
N ASP A 209 3.53 1.24 -11.10
CA ASP A 209 3.07 -0.13 -11.12
C ASP A 209 2.09 -0.44 -9.99
N VAL A 210 1.16 -1.35 -10.25
CA VAL A 210 0.23 -1.87 -9.25
C VAL A 210 0.29 -3.40 -9.24
N ALA A 211 0.78 -3.99 -8.16
CA ALA A 211 0.80 -5.43 -7.93
C ALA A 211 -0.06 -5.78 -6.70
N PHE A 212 -1.11 -6.58 -6.90
CA PHE A 212 -2.03 -6.93 -5.83
C PHE A 212 -2.33 -8.43 -5.80
N GLY A 213 -2.33 -9.02 -4.60
CA GLY A 213 -2.64 -10.43 -4.39
C GLY A 213 -1.41 -11.35 -4.46
N GLN A 214 -1.57 -12.63 -4.11
CA GLN A 214 -0.40 -13.51 -3.91
C GLN A 214 0.50 -13.63 -5.16
N ASN A 215 1.80 -13.36 -5.02
CA ASN A 215 2.83 -13.49 -6.06
C ASN A 215 2.55 -12.69 -7.35
N ALA A 216 1.77 -11.60 -7.30
CA ALA A 216 1.59 -10.74 -8.45
C ALA A 216 2.87 -9.92 -8.71
N ILE A 217 3.29 -9.83 -9.97
CA ILE A 217 4.49 -9.12 -10.40
C ILE A 217 4.12 -8.12 -11.49
N ALA A 218 4.27 -6.83 -11.21
CA ALA A 218 4.22 -5.75 -12.18
C ALA A 218 5.66 -5.27 -12.40
N SER A 219 6.11 -5.30 -13.65
CA SER A 219 7.50 -5.02 -14.05
C SER A 219 7.64 -4.28 -15.38
N GLY A 220 6.54 -4.00 -16.06
CA GLY A 220 6.51 -3.01 -17.13
C GLY A 220 6.02 -1.68 -16.57
N GLN A 221 6.64 -0.56 -16.92
CA GLN A 221 6.20 0.75 -16.43
C GLN A 221 4.69 0.98 -16.64
N ASN A 222 4.01 1.55 -15.63
CA ASN A 222 2.54 1.72 -15.64
C ASN A 222 1.75 0.40 -15.76
N SER A 223 2.33 -0.74 -15.38
CA SER A 223 1.64 -2.03 -15.49
C SER A 223 0.84 -2.37 -14.25
N VAL A 224 -0.11 -3.29 -14.41
CA VAL A 224 -1.00 -3.74 -13.35
C VAL A 224 -1.06 -5.27 -13.34
N ALA A 225 -0.75 -5.88 -12.20
CA ALA A 225 -0.77 -7.32 -12.00
C ALA A 225 -1.65 -7.70 -10.81
N PHE A 226 -2.57 -8.64 -11.03
CA PHE A 226 -3.46 -9.17 -9.99
C PHE A 226 -3.35 -10.69 -9.84
N GLN A 227 -3.26 -11.17 -8.60
CA GLN A 227 -3.43 -12.58 -8.21
C GLN A 227 -2.52 -13.56 -8.97
N GLY A 228 -1.20 -13.47 -8.77
CA GLY A 228 -0.22 -14.39 -9.36
C GLY A 228 0.02 -14.18 -10.86
N ALA A 229 -0.43 -13.05 -11.39
CA ALA A 229 -0.14 -12.59 -12.75
C ALA A 229 1.24 -11.93 -12.82
N ASN A 230 1.81 -11.91 -14.03
CA ASN A 230 3.03 -11.17 -14.36
C ASN A 230 2.75 -10.18 -15.50
N ALA A 231 2.84 -8.88 -15.23
CA ALA A 231 2.68 -7.81 -16.21
C ALA A 231 4.07 -7.23 -16.53
N GLU A 232 4.67 -7.67 -17.63
CA GLU A 232 6.07 -7.37 -18.02
C GLU A 232 6.18 -6.16 -18.96
N ALA A 233 5.12 -5.84 -19.70
CA ALA A 233 5.15 -4.77 -20.69
C ALA A 233 4.52 -3.47 -20.19
N ILE A 234 4.97 -2.35 -20.77
CA ILE A 234 4.46 -1.02 -20.46
C ILE A 234 2.94 -0.95 -20.68
N TYR A 235 2.22 -0.32 -19.74
CA TYR A 235 0.75 -0.21 -19.75
C TYR A 235 -0.01 -1.55 -19.81
N SER A 236 0.64 -2.69 -19.56
CA SER A 236 -0.04 -3.99 -19.57
C SER A 236 -0.87 -4.18 -18.29
N PHE A 237 -2.01 -4.85 -18.43
CA PHE A 237 -2.89 -5.26 -17.34
C PHE A 237 -3.02 -6.78 -17.36
N SER A 238 -2.68 -7.45 -16.26
CA SER A 238 -2.69 -8.91 -16.17
C SER A 238 -3.40 -9.37 -14.91
N HIS A 239 -4.32 -10.34 -15.04
CA HIS A 239 -5.08 -10.86 -13.90
C HIS A 239 -5.18 -12.40 -13.91
N GLY A 240 -4.95 -13.00 -12.75
CA GLY A 240 -5.17 -14.42 -12.53
C GLY A 240 -3.87 -15.22 -12.59
N ASN A 241 -3.94 -16.42 -12.00
CA ASN A 241 -2.77 -17.24 -11.74
C ASN A 241 -2.16 -17.72 -13.06
N SER A 242 -0.93 -17.28 -13.37
CA SER A 242 -0.19 -17.53 -14.63
C SER A 242 -0.47 -16.59 -15.80
N ALA A 243 -1.29 -15.55 -15.63
CA ALA A 243 -1.45 -14.52 -16.66
C ALA A 243 -0.11 -13.82 -16.94
N LEU A 244 0.16 -13.48 -18.20
CA LEU A 244 1.45 -12.95 -18.63
C LEU A 244 1.27 -11.83 -19.68
N GLY A 245 1.35 -10.57 -19.23
CA GLY A 245 1.24 -9.37 -20.07
C GLY A 245 2.57 -8.92 -20.65
N ARG A 246 2.92 -9.42 -21.84
CA ARG A 246 4.23 -9.18 -22.49
C ARG A 246 4.22 -8.22 -23.67
N TRP A 247 3.05 -7.69 -24.03
CA TRP A 247 2.92 -6.69 -25.09
C TRP A 247 2.39 -5.38 -24.50
N ALA A 248 2.80 -4.26 -25.08
CA ALA A 248 2.41 -2.95 -24.57
C ALA A 248 0.88 -2.81 -24.64
N GLY A 249 0.30 -2.23 -23.59
CA GLY A 249 -1.16 -2.05 -23.48
C GLY A 249 -1.98 -3.35 -23.44
N ALA A 250 -1.34 -4.52 -23.31
CA ALA A 250 -2.05 -5.79 -23.36
C ALA A 250 -2.94 -5.99 -22.12
N PHE A 251 -4.13 -6.52 -22.34
CA PHE A 251 -4.97 -7.08 -21.28
C PHE A 251 -4.83 -8.61 -21.31
N THR A 252 -4.42 -9.21 -20.21
CA THR A 252 -4.22 -10.66 -20.12
C THR A 252 -4.92 -11.27 -18.92
N TYR A 253 -5.39 -12.50 -19.10
CA TYR A 253 -5.93 -13.30 -18.02
C TYR A 253 -5.49 -14.76 -18.14
N GLY A 254 -5.33 -15.42 -16.99
CA GLY A 254 -4.79 -16.77 -16.93
C GLY A 254 -5.27 -17.52 -15.69
N TYR A 255 -5.33 -18.84 -15.80
CA TYR A 255 -5.67 -19.71 -14.69
C TYR A 255 -4.92 -21.04 -14.83
N ALA A 256 -3.96 -21.27 -13.93
CA ALA A 256 -3.34 -22.58 -13.77
C ALA A 256 -4.28 -23.55 -13.06
N GLN A 257 -4.49 -24.73 -13.63
CA GLN A 257 -5.27 -25.80 -12.99
C GLN A 257 -4.44 -26.60 -11.98
N ASN A 258 -3.11 -26.56 -12.12
CA ASN A 258 -2.18 -27.32 -11.29
C ASN A 258 -0.82 -26.61 -11.16
N ASN A 259 0.08 -27.17 -10.36
CA ASN A 259 1.41 -26.59 -10.13
C ASN A 259 2.29 -26.58 -11.40
N ASN A 260 2.14 -27.54 -12.31
CA ASN A 260 2.87 -27.54 -13.57
C ASN A 260 2.42 -26.39 -14.48
N ASP A 261 1.13 -26.06 -14.47
CA ASP A 261 0.64 -24.87 -15.17
C ASP A 261 1.21 -23.59 -14.59
N ARG A 262 1.32 -23.52 -13.26
CA ARG A 262 1.87 -22.33 -12.57
C ARG A 262 3.35 -22.08 -12.91
N ILE A 263 4.13 -23.15 -13.05
CA ILE A 263 5.59 -23.06 -13.15
C ILE A 263 6.05 -23.18 -14.61
N THR A 264 5.53 -24.18 -15.32
CA THR A 264 6.01 -24.59 -16.64
C THR A 264 5.08 -24.13 -17.74
N ASN A 265 3.80 -24.51 -17.72
CA ASN A 265 2.94 -24.32 -18.91
C ASN A 265 2.47 -22.87 -19.07
N LYS A 266 2.23 -22.19 -17.95
CA LYS A 266 1.73 -20.81 -17.82
C LYS A 266 0.70 -20.44 -18.90
N PRO A 267 -0.48 -21.08 -18.89
CA PRO A 267 -1.52 -20.83 -19.89
C PRO A 267 -2.16 -19.46 -19.64
N TYR A 268 -2.35 -18.70 -20.70
CA TYR A 268 -3.05 -17.41 -20.64
C TYR A 268 -3.70 -17.05 -21.97
N VAL A 269 -4.67 -16.14 -21.88
CA VAL A 269 -5.22 -15.42 -23.02
C VAL A 269 -4.79 -13.97 -22.91
N GLY A 270 -4.29 -13.42 -24.01
CA GLY A 270 -3.89 -12.02 -24.11
C GLY A 270 -4.61 -11.33 -25.25
N ARG A 271 -4.83 -10.03 -25.10
CA ARG A 271 -5.29 -9.17 -26.18
C ARG A 271 -4.59 -7.84 -26.18
N THR A 272 -4.31 -7.29 -27.34
CA THR A 272 -3.77 -5.93 -27.45
C THR A 272 -4.18 -5.25 -28.74
N LEU A 273 -4.06 -3.93 -28.74
CA LEU A 273 -4.32 -3.06 -29.87
C LEU A 273 -3.33 -3.35 -31.00
N LEU A 274 -3.80 -3.19 -32.23
CA LEU A 274 -2.98 -3.04 -33.41
C LEU A 274 -3.23 -1.65 -33.96
N ASN A 275 -2.18 -0.88 -34.20
CA ASN A 275 -2.30 0.39 -34.89
C ASN A 275 -1.09 0.70 -35.78
N TYR A 276 -1.34 1.47 -36.83
CA TYR A 276 -0.30 2.13 -37.61
C TYR A 276 -0.90 3.18 -38.56
N LEU A 277 -0.05 4.03 -39.14
CA LEU A 277 -0.40 4.93 -40.24
C LEU A 277 0.54 4.64 -41.41
N THR A 278 0.01 4.10 -42.50
CA THR A 278 0.76 3.97 -43.77
C THR A 278 0.57 5.22 -44.61
N ASN A 279 1.59 5.62 -45.38
CA ASN A 279 1.50 6.75 -46.33
C ASN A 279 1.82 6.34 -47.78
N ASP A 280 2.13 5.06 -47.97
CA ASP A 280 2.48 4.46 -49.24
C ASP A 280 2.15 2.96 -49.22
N ALA A 281 2.50 2.27 -50.32
CA ALA A 281 2.27 0.84 -50.50
C ALA A 281 3.39 -0.06 -49.92
N THR A 282 4.28 0.47 -49.07
CA THR A 282 5.32 -0.33 -48.43
C THR A 282 4.69 -1.16 -47.31
N PRO A 283 4.86 -2.50 -47.31
CA PRO A 283 4.34 -3.33 -46.23
C PRO A 283 5.00 -3.02 -44.89
N VAL A 284 4.20 -2.92 -43.84
CA VAL A 284 4.65 -2.62 -42.47
C VAL A 284 3.92 -3.52 -41.47
N ASP A 285 4.65 -3.96 -40.43
CA ASP A 285 4.04 -4.71 -39.34
C ASP A 285 3.23 -3.77 -38.46
N LEU A 286 1.94 -4.06 -38.29
CA LEU A 286 1.11 -3.41 -37.28
C LEU A 286 1.64 -3.78 -35.90
N SER A 287 1.70 -2.81 -35.01
CA SER A 287 2.26 -2.97 -33.68
C SER A 287 1.24 -2.57 -32.61
N ASP A 288 1.59 -2.83 -31.36
CA ASP A 288 0.89 -2.38 -30.16
C ASP A 288 1.00 -0.86 -29.91
N GLY A 289 1.60 -0.10 -30.84
CA GLY A 289 1.80 1.34 -30.75
C GLY A 289 3.04 1.75 -29.95
N SER A 290 3.88 0.80 -29.54
CA SER A 290 5.21 1.10 -28.98
C SER A 290 6.20 1.54 -30.07
N THR A 291 7.14 2.43 -29.72
CA THR A 291 8.07 3.07 -30.68
C THR A 291 9.13 2.14 -31.27
N ALA A 292 9.22 0.91 -30.76
CA ALA A 292 9.95 -0.18 -31.38
C ALA A 292 8.90 -1.14 -31.95
N GLN A 293 9.04 -1.54 -33.21
CA GLN A 293 8.27 -2.62 -33.80
C GLN A 293 8.34 -3.82 -32.85
N SER A 294 7.30 -4.02 -32.04
CA SER A 294 7.21 -5.11 -31.08
C SER A 294 6.44 -6.22 -31.78
N PRO A 295 7.13 -7.13 -32.49
CA PRO A 295 6.45 -8.26 -33.07
C PRO A 295 5.84 -9.09 -31.93
N PHE A 296 4.76 -9.81 -32.22
CA PHE A 296 4.15 -10.72 -31.25
C PHE A 296 5.04 -11.96 -31.10
N VAL A 297 6.14 -11.82 -30.35
CA VAL A 297 7.16 -12.86 -30.17
C VAL A 297 6.59 -14.02 -29.37
N LEU A 298 6.68 -15.21 -29.95
CA LEU A 298 6.30 -16.45 -29.30
C LEU A 298 7.38 -16.86 -28.29
N ARG A 299 6.98 -17.46 -27.16
CA ARG A 299 7.92 -18.21 -26.32
C ARG A 299 8.41 -19.45 -27.07
N ASP A 300 9.59 -19.94 -26.72
CA ASP A 300 10.04 -21.24 -27.23
C ASP A 300 9.12 -22.34 -26.72
N ASN A 301 8.92 -23.37 -27.55
CA ASN A 301 8.02 -24.49 -27.29
C ASN A 301 6.59 -24.01 -26.98
N SER A 302 6.03 -23.14 -27.82
CA SER A 302 4.69 -22.61 -27.63
C SER A 302 3.79 -22.85 -28.84
N PHE A 303 2.49 -22.82 -28.55
CA PHE A 303 1.42 -22.93 -29.50
C PHE A 303 0.37 -21.88 -29.19
N TRP A 304 0.01 -21.07 -30.18
CA TRP A 304 -1.01 -20.03 -30.05
C TRP A 304 -2.15 -20.26 -31.02
N GLU A 305 -3.37 -20.19 -30.50
CA GLU A 305 -4.52 -19.81 -31.31
C GLU A 305 -4.58 -18.28 -31.36
N PHE A 306 -4.86 -17.70 -32.53
CA PHE A 306 -5.03 -16.26 -32.68
C PHE A 306 -6.28 -15.89 -33.48
N VAL A 307 -6.87 -14.76 -33.09
CA VAL A 307 -7.88 -14.03 -33.84
C VAL A 307 -7.39 -12.61 -34.03
N VAL A 308 -7.38 -12.12 -35.26
CA VAL A 308 -6.99 -10.75 -35.61
C VAL A 308 -8.15 -10.07 -36.31
N GLU A 309 -8.58 -8.92 -35.80
CA GLU A 309 -9.64 -8.11 -36.38
C GLU A 309 -9.06 -6.74 -36.70
N VAL A 310 -9.04 -6.33 -37.96
CA VAL A 310 -8.44 -5.06 -38.38
C VAL A 310 -9.37 -4.31 -39.31
N SER A 311 -9.55 -3.04 -39.01
CA SER A 311 -10.19 -2.05 -39.87
C SER A 311 -9.16 -1.03 -40.34
N ALA A 312 -9.36 -0.48 -41.52
CA ALA A 312 -8.56 0.59 -42.07
C ALA A 312 -9.45 1.67 -42.68
N ILE A 313 -8.99 2.91 -42.65
CA ILE A 313 -9.70 4.05 -43.24
C ILE A 313 -8.71 5.04 -43.83
N GLU A 314 -9.02 5.55 -45.02
CA GLU A 314 -8.28 6.65 -45.63
C GLU A 314 -8.41 7.91 -44.76
N VAL A 315 -7.30 8.56 -44.46
CA VAL A 315 -7.28 9.77 -43.65
C VAL A 315 -7.97 10.90 -44.40
N GLY A 316 -8.93 11.56 -43.73
CA GLY A 316 -9.69 12.67 -44.31
C GLY A 316 -11.01 12.26 -44.96
N THR A 317 -11.35 10.96 -44.98
CA THR A 317 -12.65 10.47 -45.45
C THR A 317 -13.37 9.65 -44.37
N LEU A 318 -14.67 9.43 -44.56
CA LEU A 318 -15.48 8.51 -43.73
C LEU A 318 -16.02 7.32 -44.52
N THR A 319 -15.71 7.25 -45.81
CA THR A 319 -16.35 6.34 -46.76
C THR A 319 -15.37 5.37 -47.40
N THR A 320 -14.08 5.72 -47.47
CA THR A 320 -13.05 4.84 -48.03
C THR A 320 -12.42 4.05 -46.90
N ALA A 321 -12.94 2.85 -46.66
CA ALA A 321 -12.53 1.99 -45.56
C ALA A 321 -12.50 0.52 -45.98
N ALA A 322 -11.86 -0.29 -45.15
CA ALA A 322 -11.79 -1.73 -45.31
C ALA A 322 -11.80 -2.44 -43.96
N ARG A 323 -12.20 -3.72 -43.96
CA ARG A 323 -12.15 -4.57 -42.78
C ARG A 323 -11.81 -6.00 -43.12
N TRP A 324 -10.92 -6.58 -42.34
CA TRP A 324 -10.47 -7.96 -42.43
C TRP A 324 -10.55 -8.66 -41.08
N SER A 325 -10.75 -9.97 -41.12
CA SER A 325 -10.50 -10.84 -39.97
C SER A 325 -9.65 -12.04 -40.33
N PHE A 326 -8.83 -12.48 -39.37
CA PHE A 326 -8.04 -13.70 -39.46
C PHE A 326 -8.32 -14.60 -38.27
N LYS A 327 -8.37 -15.89 -38.53
CA LYS A 327 -8.33 -16.93 -37.50
C LYS A 327 -7.28 -17.95 -37.89
N GLY A 328 -6.42 -18.30 -36.96
CA GLY A 328 -5.35 -19.23 -37.27
C GLY A 328 -4.61 -19.70 -36.03
N VAL A 329 -3.58 -20.47 -36.31
CA VAL A 329 -2.72 -21.06 -35.31
C VAL A 329 -1.27 -20.84 -35.73
N ILE A 330 -0.42 -20.54 -34.77
CA ILE A 330 1.02 -20.43 -34.95
C ILE A 330 1.72 -21.22 -33.85
N SER A 331 2.85 -21.82 -34.18
CA SER A 331 3.66 -22.57 -33.24
C SER A 331 5.11 -22.14 -33.31
N ARG A 332 5.85 -22.35 -32.23
CA ARG A 332 7.29 -22.16 -32.16
C ARG A 332 7.91 -23.30 -31.36
N GLY A 333 8.90 -23.98 -31.95
CA GLY A 333 9.74 -24.95 -31.26
C GLY A 333 10.90 -24.28 -30.51
N ALA A 334 12.00 -25.00 -30.32
CA ALA A 334 13.21 -24.42 -29.76
C ALA A 334 13.91 -23.52 -30.80
N GLY A 335 13.94 -22.21 -30.56
CA GLY A 335 14.67 -21.23 -31.36
C GLY A 335 13.79 -20.44 -32.34
N VAL A 336 14.19 -19.20 -32.61
CA VAL A 336 13.41 -18.21 -33.38
C VAL A 336 13.01 -18.66 -34.79
N ALA A 337 13.88 -19.39 -35.48
CA ALA A 337 13.66 -19.81 -36.86
C ALA A 337 12.60 -20.92 -37.02
N THR A 338 12.14 -21.50 -35.92
CA THR A 338 11.17 -22.61 -35.91
C THR A 338 9.72 -22.14 -35.93
N VAL A 339 9.48 -20.83 -35.86
CA VAL A 339 8.11 -20.30 -35.89
C VAL A 339 7.45 -20.64 -37.23
N ALA A 340 6.24 -21.18 -37.16
CA ALA A 340 5.48 -21.56 -38.33
C ALA A 340 3.98 -21.43 -38.07
N ILE A 341 3.25 -20.95 -39.09
CA ILE A 341 1.80 -21.03 -39.13
C ILE A 341 1.41 -22.51 -39.26
N VAL A 342 0.50 -22.96 -38.40
CA VAL A 342 -0.01 -24.33 -38.42
C VAL A 342 -1.26 -24.37 -39.28
N GLY A 343 -1.19 -25.08 -40.41
CA GLY A 343 -2.26 -25.11 -41.39
C GLY A 343 -2.36 -23.81 -42.19
N VAL A 344 -3.58 -23.43 -42.59
CA VAL A 344 -3.85 -22.22 -43.38
C VAL A 344 -4.74 -21.28 -42.56
N PRO A 345 -4.32 -20.04 -42.28
CA PRO A 345 -5.16 -19.06 -41.61
C PRO A 345 -6.37 -18.73 -42.47
N ILE A 346 -7.54 -18.64 -41.85
CA ILE A 346 -8.76 -18.19 -42.52
C ILE A 346 -8.72 -16.67 -42.57
N LYS A 347 -8.59 -16.10 -43.77
CA LYS A 347 -8.74 -14.68 -44.02
C LYS A 347 -10.15 -14.39 -44.55
N THR A 348 -10.87 -13.50 -43.89
CA THR A 348 -12.14 -12.97 -44.36
C THR A 348 -11.98 -11.49 -44.66
N VAL A 349 -12.23 -11.11 -45.91
CA VAL A 349 -12.40 -9.70 -46.30
C VAL A 349 -13.89 -9.38 -46.11
N HIS A 350 -14.23 -8.55 -45.13
CA HIS A 350 -15.63 -8.18 -44.88
C HIS A 350 -16.11 -7.15 -45.91
N PHE A 351 -15.25 -6.18 -46.20
CA PHE A 351 -15.36 -5.23 -47.31
C PHE A 351 -13.98 -4.60 -47.54
N ASN A 352 -13.71 -4.17 -48.76
CA ASN A 352 -12.50 -3.42 -49.06
C ASN A 352 -12.79 -2.30 -50.08
N GLY A 353 -12.95 -1.08 -49.57
CA GLY A 353 -13.05 0.13 -50.38
C GLY A 353 -11.69 0.79 -50.64
N LEU A 354 -10.60 0.25 -50.08
CA LEU A 354 -9.23 0.69 -50.31
C LEU A 354 -8.63 -0.19 -51.41
N ALA A 355 -8.70 0.31 -52.65
CA ALA A 355 -8.27 -0.34 -53.89
C ALA A 355 -7.29 -1.53 -53.74
N THR A 356 -6.02 -1.28 -53.41
CA THR A 356 -4.97 -2.32 -53.29
C THR A 356 -4.51 -2.55 -51.86
N ALA A 357 -5.01 -1.78 -50.90
CA ALA A 357 -4.63 -1.95 -49.51
C ALA A 357 -5.05 -3.34 -49.04
N ASP A 358 -4.17 -3.99 -48.28
CA ASP A 358 -4.42 -5.34 -47.79
C ASP A 358 -3.64 -5.61 -46.51
N ILE A 359 -3.99 -6.72 -45.85
CA ILE A 359 -3.35 -7.20 -44.65
C ILE A 359 -3.04 -8.70 -44.75
N GLU A 360 -1.95 -9.12 -44.13
CA GLU A 360 -1.53 -10.52 -44.08
C GLU A 360 -1.03 -10.90 -42.69
N VAL A 361 -1.04 -12.20 -42.39
CA VAL A 361 -0.47 -12.77 -41.17
C VAL A 361 0.66 -13.71 -41.55
N ILE A 362 1.85 -13.46 -41.03
CA ILE A 362 3.09 -14.15 -41.43
C ILE A 362 3.81 -14.68 -40.18
N ALA A 363 4.37 -15.89 -40.28
CA ALA A 363 5.38 -16.34 -39.34
C ALA A 363 6.73 -15.70 -39.66
N ASP A 364 7.21 -14.82 -38.80
CA ASP A 364 8.52 -14.17 -38.95
C ASP A 364 9.61 -15.00 -38.26
N THR A 365 10.32 -15.80 -39.05
CA THR A 365 11.40 -16.69 -38.59
C THR A 365 12.67 -15.96 -38.18
N THR A 366 12.81 -14.67 -38.50
CA THR A 366 13.93 -13.86 -38.05
C THR A 366 13.72 -13.41 -36.61
N ARG A 367 12.48 -13.06 -36.25
CA ARG A 367 12.11 -12.56 -34.91
C ARG A 367 11.43 -13.59 -34.02
N GLY A 368 11.02 -14.74 -34.57
CA GLY A 368 10.32 -15.80 -33.85
C GLY A 368 8.91 -15.40 -33.42
N SER A 369 8.16 -14.73 -34.31
CA SER A 369 6.92 -14.02 -33.98
C SER A 369 5.81 -14.19 -35.01
N LEU A 370 4.59 -13.87 -34.61
CA LEU A 370 3.49 -13.58 -35.54
C LEU A 370 3.57 -12.12 -35.99
N ALA A 371 3.73 -11.89 -37.27
CA ALA A 371 3.65 -10.56 -37.88
C ALA A 371 2.26 -10.35 -38.49
N VAL A 372 1.59 -9.26 -38.12
CA VAL A 372 0.36 -8.79 -38.75
C VAL A 372 0.73 -7.62 -39.64
N ARG A 373 0.82 -7.82 -40.94
CA ARG A 373 1.44 -6.86 -41.87
C ARG A 373 0.38 -6.18 -42.72
N ALA A 374 0.35 -4.85 -42.66
CA ALA A 374 -0.49 -4.01 -43.50
C ALA A 374 0.30 -3.47 -44.68
N THR A 375 -0.33 -3.45 -45.85
CA THR A 375 0.17 -2.82 -47.07
C THR A 375 -0.80 -1.70 -47.43
N GLY A 376 -0.33 -0.47 -47.46
CA GLY A 376 -1.13 0.70 -47.83
C GLY A 376 -1.26 0.89 -49.35
N GLU A 377 -1.53 2.13 -49.76
CA GLU A 377 -1.60 2.54 -51.17
C GLU A 377 -0.63 3.67 -51.43
N ALA A 378 -0.08 3.73 -52.65
CA ALA A 378 0.89 4.74 -53.02
C ALA A 378 0.31 6.15 -52.84
N ALA A 379 1.02 6.99 -52.08
CA ALA A 379 0.62 8.38 -51.79
C ALA A 379 -0.74 8.54 -51.09
N THR A 380 -1.23 7.51 -50.40
CA THR A 380 -2.47 7.56 -49.60
C THR A 380 -2.15 7.33 -48.12
N SER A 381 -2.57 8.26 -47.26
CA SER A 381 -2.50 8.07 -45.82
C SER A 381 -3.65 7.20 -45.34
N ILE A 382 -3.36 6.02 -44.77
CA ILE A 382 -4.36 5.08 -44.27
C ILE A 382 -4.10 4.81 -42.79
N ARG A 383 -5.12 5.00 -41.97
CA ARG A 383 -5.08 4.68 -40.54
C ARG A 383 -5.61 3.26 -40.32
N TRP A 384 -4.77 2.44 -39.69
CA TRP A 384 -5.06 1.06 -39.35
C TRP A 384 -5.36 0.97 -37.86
N ILE A 385 -6.44 0.27 -37.51
CA ILE A 385 -6.79 -0.04 -36.13
C ILE A 385 -7.35 -1.44 -36.05
N GLY A 386 -6.93 -2.18 -35.03
CA GLY A 386 -7.43 -3.52 -34.82
C GLY A 386 -7.09 -4.05 -33.45
N GLU A 387 -7.39 -5.32 -33.27
CA GLU A 387 -7.07 -6.07 -32.08
C GLU A 387 -6.55 -7.45 -32.49
N ILE A 388 -5.56 -7.92 -31.76
CA ILE A 388 -5.18 -9.33 -31.73
C ILE A 388 -5.61 -9.91 -30.40
N VAL A 389 -6.26 -11.07 -30.43
CA VAL A 389 -6.52 -11.94 -29.28
C VAL A 389 -5.77 -13.23 -29.52
N LEU A 390 -5.02 -13.69 -28.52
CA LEU A 390 -4.27 -14.94 -28.58
C LEU A 390 -4.49 -15.75 -27.30
N ALA A 391 -4.49 -17.07 -27.44
CA ALA A 391 -4.44 -18.02 -26.35
C ALA A 391 -3.15 -18.82 -26.48
N GLU A 392 -2.27 -18.74 -25.48
CA GLU A 392 -1.00 -19.45 -25.48
C GLU A 392 -1.06 -20.70 -24.59
N CYS A 393 -0.50 -21.78 -25.12
CA CYS A 393 -0.12 -22.96 -24.37
C CYS A 393 1.35 -23.27 -24.64
N LEU A 394 2.12 -23.62 -23.60
CA LEU A 394 3.46 -24.16 -23.76
C LEU A 394 3.41 -25.68 -23.91
N ILE A 395 4.25 -26.18 -24.81
CA ILE A 395 4.47 -27.60 -25.09
C ILE A 395 5.61 -28.03 -24.18
N ALA A 396 5.28 -28.84 -23.18
CA ALA A 396 6.23 -29.33 -22.17
C ALA A 396 7.36 -30.19 -22.74
#